data_AF-A0A3D2R8F6-F1
#
_entry.id   AF-A0A3D2R8F6-F1
#
_cell.length_a   1.000
_cell.length_b   1.000
_cell.length_c   1.000
_cell.angle_alpha   90.00
_cell.angle_beta   90.00
_cell.angle_gamma   90.00
#
_symmetry.space_group_name_H-M   'P 1'
#
loop_
_entity.id
_entity.type
_entity.pdbx_description
1 polymer ?
#
loop_
_entity_poly.entity_id
_entity_poly.type
_entity_poly.pdbx_seq_one_letter_code
_entity_poly.pdbx_strand_id
1 'polypeptide(L)' 'MEYIPSFVRRKHGQEAITYDLPEMEVYLKETYGITVYQEQVMLLSQKLAGFTKGEADVLRKAMGKKQKAVLDKMKPQFIK' A
#
# COMPACT_ATOMS: atom_id res chain seq x y z
N MET A 1 -7.50 5.88 -12.08
CA MET A 1 -7.78 7.29 -12.46
C MET A 1 -8.47 8.05 -11.34
N GLU A 2 -9.30 7.40 -10.51
CA GLU A 2 -10.03 8.03 -9.40
C GLU A 2 -9.15 8.79 -8.39
N TYR A 3 -7.92 8.31 -8.14
CA TYR A 3 -6.99 8.96 -7.21
C TYR A 3 -6.22 10.16 -7.80
N ILE A 4 -6.29 10.41 -9.11
CA ILE A 4 -5.53 11.49 -9.78
C ILE A 4 -5.94 12.87 -9.26
N PRO A 5 -7.24 13.22 -9.11
CA PRO A 5 -7.64 14.51 -8.58
C PRO A 5 -7.12 14.76 -7.15
N SER A 6 -7.19 13.75 -6.27
CA SER A 6 -6.66 13.87 -4.90
C SER A 6 -5.15 14.02 -4.87
N PHE A 7 -4.43 13.28 -5.73
CA PHE A 7 -2.98 13.43 -5.88
C PHE A 7 -2.60 14.87 -6.23
N VAL A 8 -3.30 15.47 -7.20
CA VAL A 8 -3.06 16.85 -7.63
C VAL A 8 -3.39 17.84 -6.51
N ARG A 9 -4.55 17.73 -5.87
CA ARG A 9 -4.94 18.64 -4.77
C ARG A 9 -3.94 18.59 -3.60
N ARG A 10 -3.52 17.39 -3.20
CA ARG A 10 -2.52 17.22 -2.13
C ARG A 10 -1.15 17.79 -2.52
N LYS A 11 -0.71 17.57 -3.76
CA LYS A 11 0.51 18.16 -4.32
C LYS A 11 0.51 19.70 -4.25
N HIS A 12 -0.65 20.32 -4.48
CA HIS A 12 -0.82 21.77 -4.43
C HIS A 12 -1.21 22.30 -3.04
N GLY A 13 -1.23 21.46 -2.01
CA GLY A 13 -1.62 21.87 -0.65
C GLY A 13 -3.09 22.24 -0.49
N GLN A 14 -3.95 21.87 -1.45
CA GLN A 14 -5.39 22.12 -1.45
C GLN A 14 -6.18 21.03 -0.70
N GLU A 15 -5.51 19.94 -0.34
CA GLU A 15 -6.06 18.83 0.43
C GLU A 15 -4.98 18.34 1.41
N ALA A 16 -5.36 18.06 2.66
CA ALA A 16 -4.44 17.55 3.66
C ALA A 16 -3.97 16.14 3.30
N ILE A 17 -2.67 15.88 3.47
CA ILE A 17 -2.10 14.54 3.32
C ILE A 17 -2.39 13.79 4.60
N THR A 18 -3.19 12.74 4.50
CA THR A 18 -3.49 11.82 5.59
C THR A 18 -2.92 10.44 5.28
N TYR A 19 -2.49 9.75 6.34
CA TYR A 19 -2.03 8.36 6.29
C TYR A 19 -2.91 7.55 7.23
N ASP A 20 -3.31 6.34 6.81
CA ASP A 20 -4.10 5.45 7.67
C ASP A 20 -3.30 5.00 8.89
N LEU A 21 -1.98 4.84 8.72
CA LEU A 21 -1.03 4.52 9.78
C LEU A 21 0.22 5.41 9.65
N PRO A 22 0.81 5.89 10.75
CA PRO A 22 2.02 6.74 10.73
C PRO A 22 3.19 6.11 9.96
N GLU A 23 3.34 4.79 10.03
CA GLU A 23 4.42 4.05 9.37
C GLU A 23 4.36 4.12 7.84
N MET A 24 3.17 4.42 7.27
CA MET A 24 2.98 4.53 5.83
C MET A 24 3.64 5.79 5.25
N GLU A 25 3.85 6.83 6.06
CA GLU A 25 4.47 8.07 5.62
C GLU A 25 5.84 7.81 4.98
N VAL A 26 6.62 6.90 5.55
CA VAL A 26 7.98 6.55 5.06
C VAL A 26 7.98 6.16 3.58
N TYR A 27 6.92 5.52 3.08
CA TYR A 27 6.84 5.01 1.71
C TYR A 27 5.87 5.77 0.81
N LEU A 28 4.93 6.51 1.39
CA LEU A 28 3.87 7.22 0.65
C LEU A 28 4.03 8.74 0.63
N LYS A 29 5.00 9.30 1.35
CA LYS A 29 5.24 10.75 1.38
C LYS A 29 5.47 11.35 -0.01
N GLU A 30 6.25 10.67 -0.84
CA GLU A 30 6.53 11.12 -2.22
C GLU A 30 5.30 11.05 -3.13
N THR A 31 4.32 10.24 -2.76
CA THR A 31 3.06 10.09 -3.49
C THR A 31 1.87 10.67 -2.73
N TYR A 32 2.14 11.59 -1.79
CA TYR A 32 1.13 12.34 -1.04
C TYR A 32 0.09 11.45 -0.34
N GLY A 33 0.53 10.33 0.24
CA GLY A 33 -0.33 9.39 0.96
C GLY A 33 -1.15 8.46 0.06
N ILE A 34 -0.88 8.42 -1.25
CA ILE A 34 -1.59 7.57 -2.21
C ILE A 34 -0.66 6.45 -2.68
N THR A 35 -1.09 5.20 -2.62
CA THR A 35 -0.32 4.06 -3.15
C THR A 35 -0.43 4.02 -4.68
N VAL A 36 0.63 4.44 -5.38
CA VAL A 36 0.68 4.53 -6.85
C VAL A 36 1.48 3.36 -7.44
N TYR A 37 2.57 2.99 -6.79
CA TYR A 37 3.52 2.01 -7.30
C TYR A 37 3.35 0.63 -6.66
N GLN A 38 3.73 -0.42 -7.40
CA GLN A 38 3.64 -1.79 -6.89
C GLN A 38 4.67 -2.04 -5.78
N GLU A 39 5.83 -1.41 -5.88
CA GLU A 39 6.91 -1.45 -4.91
C GLU A 39 6.44 -0.89 -3.56
N GLN A 40 5.58 0.14 -3.55
CA GLN A 40 5.01 0.68 -2.32
C GLN A 40 4.14 -0.35 -1.59
N VAL A 41 3.32 -1.12 -2.31
CA VAL A 41 2.54 -2.23 -1.72
C VAL A 41 3.45 -3.27 -1.09
N MET A 42 4.55 -3.60 -1.77
CA MET A 42 5.52 -4.58 -1.26
C MET A 42 6.27 -4.06 -0.03
N LEU A 43 6.69 -2.80 -0.01
CA LEU A 43 7.38 -2.20 1.13
C LEU A 43 6.45 -2.04 2.33
N LEU A 44 5.21 -1.62 2.10
CA LEU A 44 4.19 -1.51 3.14
C LEU A 44 3.86 -2.87 3.76
N SER A 45 3.71 -3.93 2.97
CA SER A 45 3.46 -5.26 3.54
C SER A 45 4.64 -5.81 4.36
N GLN A 46 5.87 -5.52 3.97
CA GLN A 46 7.04 -5.85 4.79
C GLN A 46 7.07 -5.04 6.09
N LYS A 47 6.78 -3.73 6.02
CA LYS A 47 6.82 -2.85 7.19
C LYS A 47 5.68 -3.10 8.18
N LEU A 48 4.46 -3.24 7.69
CA LEU A 48 3.24 -3.33 8.50
C LEU A 48 2.97 -4.75 9.01
N ALA A 49 3.24 -5.76 8.18
CA ALA A 49 2.93 -7.15 8.47
C ALA A 49 4.17 -8.03 8.70
N GLY A 50 5.38 -7.46 8.64
CA GLY A 50 6.62 -8.22 8.79
C GLY A 50 6.86 -9.25 7.68
N PHE A 51 6.19 -9.10 6.54
CA PHE A 51 6.37 -10.02 5.41
C PHE A 51 7.82 -10.02 4.95
N THR A 52 8.29 -11.18 4.52
CA THR A 52 9.54 -11.30 3.77
C THR A 52 9.38 -10.70 2.37
N LYS A 53 10.50 -10.44 1.69
CA LYS A 53 10.49 -9.99 0.29
C LYS A 53 9.72 -10.95 -0.64
N GLY A 54 9.80 -12.26 -0.36
CA GLY A 54 9.08 -13.29 -1.11
C GLY A 54 7.57 -13.22 -0.89
N GLU A 55 7.13 -13.13 0.37
CA GLU A 55 5.71 -13.00 0.72
C GLU A 55 5.11 -11.71 0.16
N ALA A 56 5.83 -10.59 0.20
CA ALA A 56 5.39 -9.33 -0.39
C ALA A 56 5.13 -9.45 -1.91
N ASP A 57 5.97 -10.16 -2.66
CA ASP A 57 5.73 -10.39 -4.09
C ASP A 57 4.56 -11.35 -4.34
N VAL A 58 4.39 -12.36 -3.49
CA VAL A 58 3.22 -13.26 -3.53
C VAL A 58 1.94 -12.46 -3.32
N LEU A 59 1.90 -11.57 -2.31
CA LEU A 59 0.76 -10.69 -2.05
C LEU A 59 0.45 -9.82 -3.28
N ARG A 60 1.45 -9.14 -3.83
CA ARG A 60 1.30 -8.29 -5.02
C ARG A 60 0.70 -9.07 -6.20
N LYS A 61 1.23 -10.27 -6.49
CA LYS A 61 0.72 -11.14 -7.56
C LYS A 61 -0.71 -11.59 -7.30
N ALA A 62 -1.03 -11.97 -6.06
CA ALA A 62 -2.36 -12.39 -5.66
C ALA A 62 -3.40 -11.27 -5.80
N MET A 63 -3.04 -10.04 -5.41
CA MET A 63 -3.89 -8.86 -5.60
C MET A 63 -4.13 -8.57 -7.09
N GLY A 64 -3.07 -8.57 -7.90
CA GLY A 64 -3.19 -8.32 -9.35
C GLY A 64 -4.07 -9.35 -10.08
N LYS A 65 -4.01 -10.62 -9.64
CA LYS A 65 -4.83 -11.71 -10.19
C LYS A 65 -6.17 -11.91 -9.46
N LYS A 66 -6.49 -11.09 -8.45
CA LYS A 66 -7.69 -11.22 -7.58
C LYS A 66 -7.87 -12.63 -7.00
N GLN A 67 -6.78 -13.29 -6.60
CA GLN A 67 -6.79 -14.65 -6.06
C GLN A 67 -7.24 -14.69 -4.60
N LYS A 68 -8.56 -14.67 -4.39
CA LYS A 68 -9.18 -14.60 -3.06
C LYS A 68 -8.64 -15.64 -2.07
N ALA A 69 -8.52 -16.91 -2.50
CA ALA A 69 -8.04 -17.99 -1.63
C ALA A 69 -6.60 -17.79 -1.12
N VAL A 70 -5.75 -17.09 -1.89
CA VAL A 70 -4.38 -16.75 -1.45
C VAL A 70 -4.43 -15.56 -0.48
N LEU A 71 -5.21 -14.53 -0.81
CA LEU A 71 -5.37 -13.35 0.04
C LEU A 71 -5.96 -13.73 1.42
N ASP A 72 -6.94 -14.62 1.46
CA ASP A 72 -7.56 -15.11 2.70
C ASP A 72 -6.55 -15.84 3.60
N LYS A 73 -5.56 -16.53 3.01
CA LYS A 73 -4.47 -17.18 3.77
C LYS A 73 -3.45 -16.19 4.32
N MET A 74 -3.23 -15.08 3.61
CA MET A 74 -2.26 -14.04 4.01
C MET A 74 -2.86 -13.03 5.00
N LYS A 75 -4.18 -12.84 4.99
CA LYS A 75 -4.88 -11.88 5.87
C LYS A 75 -4.60 -12.09 7.37
N PRO A 76 -4.62 -13.32 7.93
CA PRO A 76 -4.27 -13.55 9.34
C PRO A 76 -2.80 -13.24 9.66
N GLN A 77 -1.90 -13.38 8.69
CA GLN A 77 -0.50 -13.02 8.86
C GLN A 77 -0.30 -11.50 8.86
N PHE A 78 -1.17 -10.76 8.17
CA PHE A 78 -1.12 -9.31 8.07
C PHE A 78 -1.62 -8.56 9.32
N ILE A 79 -2.63 -9.10 9.99
CA ILE A 79 -3.32 -8.45 11.13
C ILE A 79 -2.89 -9.08 12.47
N LYS A 80 -1.74 -9.73 12.51
CA LYS A 80 -1.31 -10.50 13.68
C LYS A 80 -0.96 -9.62 14.86
#